data_AF-A0A316B9J0-F1
#
_entry.id   AF-A0A316B9J0-F1
#
_cell.length_a   1.000
_cell.length_b   1.000
_cell.length_c   1.000
_cell.angle_alpha   90.00
_cell.angle_beta   90.00
_cell.angle_gamma   90.00
#
_symmetry.space_group_name_H-M   'P 1'
#
loop_
_entity.id
_entity.type
_entity.pdbx_description
1 polymer ?
#
loop_
_entity_poly.entity_id
_entity_poly.type
_entity_poly.pdbx_seq_one_letter_code
_entity_poly.pdbx_strand_id
1 'polypeptide(L)'
;MTASTLFTIAIVLILLRVFWLRIKASGTQNENFKTLPAKDQLAVLKECLLNNPSERNFQNLKRFISEKNLDLDMETYRPYMKTQLELSKRKDALEEDDELYAQESRFMDQMEPLEFEEAREAKKTGDQETYITRSLEGIYRLYSDEAIEKALKELSPDYPKAELLLEGYRKLTQIRDESAADDKSLEALRKIRDQWEEDLLSIHL
;
A
#
# COMPACT_ATOMS: atom_id res chain seq x y z
N MET A 1 -4.05 16.91 -32.29
CA MET A 1 -4.60 16.90 -30.93
C MET A 1 -4.09 18.13 -30.21
N THR A 2 -4.95 18.93 -29.61
CA THR A 2 -4.54 20.14 -28.88
C THR A 2 -4.21 19.77 -27.42
N ALA A 3 -3.36 20.56 -26.75
CA ALA A 3 -3.00 20.34 -25.35
C ALA A 3 -4.25 20.26 -24.42
N SER A 4 -5.32 20.96 -24.80
CA SER A 4 -6.62 20.91 -24.12
C SER A 4 -7.26 19.52 -24.18
N THR A 5 -7.21 18.80 -25.31
CA THR A 5 -7.74 17.42 -25.40
C THR A 5 -6.97 16.42 -24.54
N LEU A 6 -5.64 16.56 -24.40
CA LEU A 6 -4.82 15.71 -23.53
C LEU A 6 -5.12 15.96 -22.04
N PHE A 7 -5.30 17.23 -21.65
CA PHE A 7 -5.67 17.60 -20.28
C PHE A 7 -7.06 17.09 -19.89
N THR A 8 -8.03 17.14 -20.81
CA THR A 8 -9.37 16.59 -20.58
C THR A 8 -9.33 15.06 -20.45
N ILE A 9 -8.52 14.35 -21.27
CA ILE A 9 -8.36 12.89 -21.15
C ILE A 9 -7.71 12.51 -19.80
N ALA A 10 -6.69 13.23 -19.36
CA ALA A 10 -6.03 12.99 -18.08
C ALA A 10 -6.98 13.23 -16.89
N ILE A 11 -7.75 14.33 -16.90
CA ILE A 11 -8.77 14.60 -15.88
C ILE A 11 -9.88 13.55 -15.92
N VAL A 12 -10.33 13.12 -17.10
CA VAL A 12 -11.35 12.07 -17.23
C VAL A 12 -10.84 10.73 -16.69
N LEU A 13 -9.56 10.38 -16.88
CA LEU A 13 -8.95 9.17 -16.32
C LEU A 13 -8.76 9.24 -14.79
N ILE A 14 -8.40 10.41 -14.25
CA ILE A 14 -8.32 10.64 -12.80
C ILE A 14 -9.73 10.58 -12.18
N LEU A 15 -10.71 11.23 -12.80
CA LEU A 15 -12.11 11.18 -12.36
C LEU A 15 -12.70 9.78 -12.53
N LEU A 16 -12.32 9.01 -13.56
CA LEU A 16 -12.70 7.60 -13.71
C LEU A 16 -12.07 6.73 -12.63
N ARG A 17 -10.79 6.91 -12.28
CA ARG A 17 -10.15 6.18 -11.17
C ARG A 17 -10.81 6.52 -9.83
N VAL A 18 -11.10 7.80 -9.56
CA VAL A 18 -11.81 8.25 -8.35
C VAL A 18 -13.28 7.80 -8.34
N PHE A 19 -13.96 7.76 -9.49
CA PHE A 19 -15.34 7.27 -9.63
C PHE A 19 -15.43 5.75 -9.48
N TRP A 20 -14.46 5.00 -10.04
CA TRP A 20 -14.32 3.55 -9.85
C TRP A 20 -13.99 3.23 -8.39
N LEU A 21 -13.11 4.01 -7.76
CA LEU A 21 -12.81 3.93 -6.33
C LEU A 21 -14.00 4.35 -5.46
N ARG A 22 -14.88 5.26 -5.87
CA ARG A 22 -16.13 5.62 -5.15
C ARG A 22 -17.23 4.56 -5.28
N ILE A 23 -17.35 3.92 -6.44
CA ILE A 23 -18.21 2.73 -6.62
C ILE A 23 -17.68 1.57 -5.76
N LYS A 24 -16.34 1.39 -5.67
CA LYS A 24 -15.68 0.42 -4.79
C LYS A 24 -15.83 0.79 -3.30
N ALA A 25 -15.74 2.08 -2.95
CA ALA A 25 -15.91 2.60 -1.58
C ALA A 25 -17.36 2.51 -1.07
N SER A 26 -18.34 2.34 -1.96
CA SER A 26 -19.73 2.07 -1.57
C SER A 26 -19.98 0.59 -1.23
N GLY A 27 -19.02 -0.30 -1.55
CA GLY A 27 -19.28 -1.71 -1.83
C GLY A 27 -18.69 -2.76 -0.89
N THR A 28 -18.47 -2.51 0.41
CA THR A 28 -18.23 -3.62 1.36
C THR A 28 -19.46 -4.51 1.59
N GLN A 29 -20.62 -4.15 1.01
CA GLN A 29 -21.79 -5.02 0.85
C GLN A 29 -21.96 -5.57 -0.59
N ASN A 30 -21.05 -5.23 -1.50
CA ASN A 30 -21.11 -5.68 -2.88
C ASN A 30 -20.60 -7.13 -2.94
N GLU A 31 -21.36 -8.03 -3.55
CA GLU A 31 -21.04 -9.47 -3.60
C GLU A 31 -19.63 -9.72 -4.16
N ASN A 32 -19.17 -8.88 -5.10
CA ASN A 32 -17.84 -8.95 -5.69
C ASN A 32 -16.69 -8.78 -4.68
N PHE A 33 -16.89 -8.04 -3.57
CA PHE A 33 -15.85 -7.92 -2.52
C PHE A 33 -15.78 -9.19 -1.67
N LYS A 34 -16.94 -9.78 -1.33
CA LYS A 34 -17.02 -11.00 -0.51
C LYS A 34 -16.40 -12.21 -1.22
N THR A 35 -16.41 -12.22 -2.54
CA THR A 35 -15.80 -13.28 -3.36
C THR A 35 -14.29 -13.15 -3.51
N LEU A 36 -13.67 -12.04 -3.10
CA LEU A 36 -12.23 -11.88 -3.17
C LEU A 36 -11.51 -12.83 -2.20
N PRO A 37 -10.30 -13.30 -2.52
CA PRO A 37 -9.42 -13.93 -1.57
C PRO A 37 -9.19 -13.04 -0.33
N ALA A 38 -8.97 -13.67 0.83
CA ALA A 38 -8.78 -12.94 2.09
C ALA A 38 -7.62 -11.92 2.03
N LYS A 39 -6.55 -12.25 1.31
CA LYS A 39 -5.39 -11.36 1.11
C LYS A 39 -5.76 -10.07 0.38
N ASP A 40 -6.56 -10.20 -0.68
CA ASP A 40 -7.04 -9.05 -1.45
C ASP A 40 -8.07 -8.23 -0.66
N GLN A 41 -8.91 -8.89 0.15
CA GLN A 41 -9.83 -8.19 1.05
C GLN A 41 -9.06 -7.34 2.06
N LEU A 42 -8.04 -7.90 2.71
CA LEU A 42 -7.21 -7.17 3.68
C LEU A 42 -6.55 -5.94 3.04
N ALA A 43 -5.91 -6.12 1.88
CA ALA A 43 -5.27 -5.02 1.16
C ALA A 43 -6.26 -3.89 0.84
N VAL A 44 -7.44 -4.24 0.29
CA VAL A 44 -8.49 -3.25 -0.02
C VAL A 44 -8.99 -2.55 1.24
N LEU A 45 -9.14 -3.25 2.36
CA LEU A 45 -9.61 -2.66 3.61
C LEU A 45 -8.58 -1.68 4.21
N LYS A 46 -7.29 -2.03 4.18
CA LYS A 46 -6.17 -1.13 4.56
C LYS A 46 -6.19 0.14 3.70
N GLU A 47 -6.20 0.00 2.37
CA GLU A 47 -6.25 1.14 1.44
C GLU A 47 -7.50 2.01 1.65
N CYS A 48 -8.67 1.41 1.86
CA CYS A 48 -9.91 2.15 2.08
C CYS A 48 -9.84 3.03 3.34
N LEU A 49 -9.22 2.53 4.41
CA LEU A 49 -9.13 3.24 5.67
C LEU A 49 -8.10 4.38 5.57
N LEU A 50 -6.90 4.12 5.05
CA LEU A 50 -5.84 5.11 4.86
C LEU A 50 -6.29 6.28 3.96
N ASN A 51 -6.94 5.99 2.83
CA ASN A 51 -7.34 7.02 1.87
C ASN A 51 -8.64 7.75 2.24
N ASN A 52 -9.47 7.14 3.09
CA ASN A 52 -10.78 7.70 3.46
C ASN A 52 -11.14 7.32 4.90
N PRO A 53 -10.58 8.04 5.90
CA PRO A 53 -10.83 7.76 7.31
C PRO A 53 -12.30 8.00 7.65
N SER A 54 -13.05 6.90 7.81
CA SER A 54 -14.44 6.94 8.21
C SER A 54 -14.75 5.80 9.17
N GLU A 55 -15.72 6.01 10.07
CA GLU A 55 -16.15 4.96 11.01
C GLU A 55 -16.56 3.68 10.27
N ARG A 56 -17.16 3.83 9.08
CA ARG A 56 -17.52 2.69 8.24
C ARG A 56 -16.27 1.88 7.82
N ASN A 57 -15.23 2.53 7.30
CA ASN A 57 -14.02 1.83 6.86
C ASN A 57 -13.27 1.20 8.03
N PHE A 58 -13.24 1.90 9.17
CA PHE A 58 -12.70 1.39 10.41
C PHE A 58 -13.41 0.11 10.86
N GLN A 59 -14.74 0.13 10.93
CA GLN A 59 -15.52 -1.05 11.34
C GLN A 59 -15.40 -2.20 10.35
N ASN A 60 -15.26 -1.92 9.04
CA ASN A 60 -15.05 -2.98 8.05
C ASN A 60 -13.71 -3.70 8.28
N LEU A 61 -12.62 -2.95 8.50
CA LEU A 61 -11.32 -3.53 8.78
C LEU A 61 -11.34 -4.25 10.14
N LYS A 62 -11.85 -3.61 11.20
CA LYS A 62 -11.98 -4.21 12.53
C LYS A 62 -12.74 -5.53 12.52
N ARG A 63 -13.86 -5.60 11.78
CA ARG A 63 -14.62 -6.84 11.61
C ARG A 63 -13.77 -7.91 10.92
N PHE A 64 -13.07 -7.57 9.84
CA PHE A 64 -12.20 -8.52 9.15
C PHE A 64 -11.10 -9.07 10.08
N ILE A 65 -10.43 -8.21 10.85
CA ILE A 65 -9.42 -8.60 11.84
C ILE A 65 -10.00 -9.58 12.87
N SER A 66 -11.21 -9.30 13.38
CA SER A 66 -11.91 -10.18 14.32
C SER A 66 -12.31 -11.53 13.68
N GLU A 67 -12.85 -11.52 12.46
CA GLU A 67 -13.25 -12.74 11.73
C GLU A 67 -12.05 -13.64 11.39
N LYS A 68 -10.86 -13.04 11.20
CA LYS A 68 -9.61 -13.75 10.95
C LYS A 68 -8.82 -14.09 12.21
N ASN A 69 -9.35 -13.78 13.40
CA ASN A 69 -8.68 -13.98 14.69
C ASN A 69 -7.27 -13.38 14.73
N LEU A 70 -7.09 -12.21 14.10
CA LEU A 70 -5.83 -11.48 14.16
C LEU A 70 -5.78 -10.70 15.49
N ASP A 71 -4.71 -10.90 16.26
CA ASP A 71 -4.52 -10.26 17.57
C ASP A 71 -4.01 -8.83 17.40
N LEU A 72 -4.94 -7.92 17.06
CA LEU A 72 -4.65 -6.51 16.89
C LEU A 72 -5.75 -5.64 17.48
N ASP A 73 -5.37 -4.75 18.42
CA ASP A 73 -6.29 -3.76 18.96
C ASP A 73 -6.48 -2.58 18.01
N MET A 74 -7.52 -2.69 17.17
CA MET A 74 -7.91 -1.63 16.26
C MET A 74 -8.30 -0.32 16.95
N GLU A 75 -8.69 -0.30 18.24
CA GLU A 75 -9.06 0.95 18.91
C GLU A 75 -7.89 1.93 19.01
N THR A 76 -6.66 1.42 19.03
CA THR A 76 -5.43 2.23 18.98
C THR A 76 -5.26 3.02 17.69
N TYR A 77 -5.99 2.68 16.61
CA TYR A 77 -5.97 3.42 15.34
C TYR A 77 -6.91 4.63 15.31
N ARG A 78 -7.93 4.68 16.18
CA ARG A 78 -8.91 5.79 16.20
C ARG A 78 -8.29 7.18 16.38
N PRO A 79 -7.25 7.38 17.20
CA PRO A 79 -6.57 8.66 17.29
C PRO A 79 -6.02 9.14 15.95
N TYR A 80 -5.44 8.25 15.14
CA TYR A 80 -4.92 8.62 13.82
C TYR A 80 -6.01 9.14 12.89
N MET A 81 -7.15 8.44 12.82
CA MET A 81 -8.29 8.91 12.03
C MET A 81 -8.79 10.29 12.46
N LYS A 82 -8.81 10.54 13.78
CA LYS A 82 -9.22 11.84 14.31
C LYS A 82 -8.23 12.92 13.86
N THR A 83 -6.93 12.66 14.00
CA THR A 83 -5.87 13.57 13.55
C THR A 83 -5.98 13.82 12.05
N GLN A 84 -6.16 12.78 11.22
CA GLN A 84 -6.30 12.91 9.77
C GLN A 84 -7.48 13.81 9.37
N LEU A 85 -8.63 13.65 10.04
CA LEU A 85 -9.81 14.50 9.82
C LEU A 85 -9.60 15.95 10.27
N GLU A 86 -8.74 16.19 11.27
CA GLU A 86 -8.36 17.53 11.71
C GLU A 86 -7.37 18.19 10.73
N LEU A 87 -6.33 17.46 10.32
CA LEU A 87 -5.32 17.92 9.35
C LEU A 87 -5.96 18.23 7.98
N SER A 88 -6.92 17.42 7.52
CA SER A 88 -7.62 17.64 6.24
C SER A 88 -8.34 19.00 6.12
N LYS A 89 -8.59 19.68 7.25
CA LYS A 89 -9.23 21.01 7.30
C LYS A 89 -8.21 22.15 7.29
N ARG A 90 -6.93 21.85 7.51
CA ARG A 90 -5.81 22.80 7.56
C ARG A 90 -5.16 22.89 6.18
N LYS A 91 -4.60 24.05 5.84
CA LYS A 91 -3.92 24.28 4.54
C LYS A 91 -2.40 24.24 4.66
N ASP A 92 -1.91 24.19 5.89
CA ASP A 92 -0.53 24.41 6.32
C ASP A 92 -0.07 23.25 7.23
N ALA A 93 -0.38 22.02 6.84
CA ALA A 93 -0.17 20.85 7.67
C ALA A 93 0.53 19.69 6.94
N LEU A 94 1.36 20.00 5.93
CA LEU A 94 2.02 19.00 5.09
C LEU A 94 2.98 18.12 5.91
N GLU A 95 3.80 18.73 6.76
CA GLU A 95 4.77 18.01 7.60
C GLU A 95 4.05 17.10 8.62
N GLU A 96 2.98 17.59 9.26
CA GLU A 96 2.19 16.76 10.17
C GLU A 96 1.41 15.65 9.46
N ASP A 97 1.01 15.85 8.19
CA ASP A 97 0.35 14.83 7.37
C ASP A 97 1.34 13.71 6.99
N ASP A 98 2.58 14.07 6.64
CA ASP A 98 3.66 13.10 6.36
C ASP A 98 4.00 12.28 7.61
N GLU A 99 4.14 12.93 8.78
CA GLU A 99 4.38 12.23 10.05
C GLU A 99 3.22 11.30 10.43
N LEU A 100 1.97 11.74 10.25
CA LEU A 100 0.79 10.93 10.51
C LEU A 100 0.76 9.72 9.58
N TYR A 101 0.96 9.93 8.27
CA TYR A 101 0.96 8.86 7.29
C TYR A 101 2.03 7.81 7.59
N ALA A 102 3.22 8.21 8.04
CA ALA A 102 4.27 7.29 8.47
C ALA A 102 3.84 6.43 9.68
N GLN A 103 3.17 7.02 10.66
CA GLN A 103 2.64 6.30 11.83
C GLN A 103 1.52 5.33 11.45
N GLU A 104 0.58 5.78 10.61
CA GLU A 104 -0.51 4.95 10.10
C GLU A 104 0.02 3.77 9.28
N SER A 105 1.02 4.00 8.43
CA SER A 105 1.67 2.95 7.63
C SER A 105 2.30 1.88 8.51
N ARG A 106 3.00 2.28 9.59
CA ARG A 106 3.56 1.32 10.55
C ARG A 106 2.49 0.53 11.28
N PHE A 107 1.39 1.18 11.69
CA PHE A 107 0.27 0.48 12.30
C PHE A 107 -0.34 -0.53 11.32
N MET A 108 -0.52 -0.12 10.07
CA MET A 108 -1.09 -0.95 9.01
C MET A 108 -0.26 -2.20 8.77
N ASP A 109 1.06 -2.10 8.85
CA ASP A 109 1.97 -3.24 8.66
C ASP A 109 2.09 -4.16 9.88
N GLN A 110 1.46 -3.83 11.02
CA GLN A 110 1.20 -4.82 12.08
C GLN A 110 0.21 -5.89 11.60
N MET A 111 -0.65 -5.54 10.64
CA MET A 111 -1.46 -6.50 9.87
C MET A 111 -0.61 -6.99 8.69
N GLU A 112 0.24 -7.97 8.97
CA GLU A 112 1.13 -8.58 7.99
C GLU A 112 0.32 -9.08 6.77
N PRO A 113 0.77 -8.78 5.53
CA PRO A 113 0.20 -9.36 4.32
C PRO A 113 0.13 -10.89 4.39
N LEU A 114 -1.03 -11.47 4.05
CA LEU A 114 -1.24 -12.92 4.14
C LEU A 114 -0.37 -13.71 3.16
N GLU A 115 0.13 -13.06 2.11
CA GLU A 115 1.12 -13.59 1.18
C GLU A 115 2.39 -14.07 1.90
N PHE A 116 2.80 -13.44 3.01
CA PHE A 116 3.96 -13.90 3.77
C PHE A 116 3.72 -15.22 4.50
N GLU A 117 2.47 -15.53 4.88
CA GLU A 117 2.12 -16.85 5.40
C GLU A 117 2.24 -17.91 4.31
N GLU A 118 1.67 -17.65 3.12
CA GLU A 118 1.80 -18.51 1.95
C GLU A 118 3.28 -18.74 1.57
N ALA A 119 4.11 -17.70 1.65
CA ALA A 119 5.55 -17.78 1.41
C ALA A 119 6.26 -18.69 2.44
N ARG A 120 5.96 -18.53 3.73
CA ARG A 120 6.53 -19.37 4.80
C ARG A 120 6.17 -20.84 4.64
N GLU A 121 4.94 -21.14 4.20
CA GLU A 121 4.52 -22.51 3.90
C GLU A 121 5.29 -23.09 2.70
N ALA A 122 5.38 -22.34 1.60
CA ALA A 122 6.13 -22.75 0.42
C ALA A 122 7.60 -23.06 0.76
N LYS A 123 8.25 -22.21 1.56
CA LYS A 123 9.63 -22.41 2.04
C LYS A 123 9.78 -23.71 2.84
N LYS A 124 8.82 -24.04 3.72
CA LYS A 124 8.83 -25.31 4.47
C LYS A 124 8.72 -26.53 3.57
N THR A 125 7.98 -26.41 2.47
CA THR A 125 7.80 -27.50 1.49
C THR A 125 8.92 -27.57 0.44
N GLY A 126 9.87 -26.63 0.43
CA GLY A 126 10.97 -26.56 -0.53
C GLY A 126 10.58 -25.98 -1.90
N ASP A 127 9.40 -25.37 -2.03
CA ASP A 127 8.97 -24.69 -3.24
C ASP A 127 9.53 -23.27 -3.28
N GLN A 128 10.75 -23.15 -3.84
CA GLN A 128 11.50 -21.90 -3.91
C GLN A 128 10.79 -20.84 -4.80
N GLU A 129 10.17 -21.26 -5.90
CA GLU A 129 9.49 -20.36 -6.84
C GLU A 129 8.26 -19.72 -6.19
N THR A 130 7.41 -20.52 -5.55
CA THR A 130 6.26 -20.00 -4.82
C THR A 130 6.70 -19.15 -3.63
N TYR A 131 7.75 -19.55 -2.90
CA TYR A 131 8.30 -18.77 -1.80
C TYR A 131 8.70 -17.36 -2.25
N ILE A 132 9.49 -17.25 -3.33
CA ILE A 132 9.94 -15.96 -3.87
C ILE A 132 8.74 -15.14 -4.35
N THR A 133 7.85 -15.75 -5.14
CA THR A 133 6.66 -15.08 -5.69
C THR A 133 5.80 -14.47 -4.59
N ARG A 134 5.43 -15.26 -3.58
CA ARG A 134 4.58 -14.81 -2.48
C ARG A 134 5.29 -13.80 -1.57
N SER A 135 6.60 -13.92 -1.40
CA SER A 135 7.37 -12.91 -0.66
C SER A 135 7.34 -11.55 -1.37
N LEU A 136 7.52 -11.52 -2.69
CA LEU A 136 7.47 -10.27 -3.48
C LEU A 136 6.07 -9.67 -3.50
N GLU A 137 5.01 -10.48 -3.64
CA GLU A 137 3.63 -10.02 -3.50
C GLU A 137 3.36 -9.45 -2.11
N GLY A 138 3.86 -10.09 -1.05
CA GLY A 138 3.74 -9.58 0.32
C GLY A 138 4.46 -8.24 0.50
N ILE A 139 5.67 -8.10 -0.02
CA ILE A 139 6.44 -6.84 0.01
C ILE A 139 5.66 -5.71 -0.69
N TYR A 140 5.02 -6.00 -1.83
CA TYR A 140 4.19 -5.03 -2.55
C TYR A 140 2.95 -4.55 -1.75
N ARG A 141 2.53 -5.29 -0.72
CA ARG A 141 1.37 -4.96 0.14
C ARG A 141 1.73 -4.23 1.44
N LEU A 142 3.02 -3.98 1.67
CA LEU A 142 3.52 -3.20 2.80
C LEU A 142 3.43 -1.69 2.51
N TYR A 143 3.32 -0.90 3.57
CA TYR A 143 3.15 0.56 3.46
C TYR A 143 4.33 1.34 4.02
N SER A 144 4.99 0.83 5.06
CA SER A 144 6.09 1.49 5.74
C SER A 144 7.44 1.16 5.11
N ASP A 145 8.27 2.19 4.92
CA ASP A 145 9.62 2.05 4.41
C ASP A 145 10.45 1.03 5.21
N GLU A 146 10.29 1.03 6.54
CA GLU A 146 10.98 0.11 7.44
C GLU A 146 10.59 -1.35 7.17
N ALA A 147 9.30 -1.64 7.00
CA ALA A 147 8.84 -3.00 6.74
C ALA A 147 9.28 -3.49 5.36
N ILE A 148 9.19 -2.63 4.33
CA ILE A 148 9.63 -2.94 2.97
C ILE A 148 11.13 -3.25 2.96
N GLU A 149 11.95 -2.38 3.54
CA GLU A 149 13.40 -2.59 3.62
C GLU A 149 13.75 -3.88 4.37
N LYS A 150 13.07 -4.14 5.50
CA LYS A 150 13.30 -5.33 6.30
C LYS A 150 12.97 -6.60 5.52
N ALA A 151 11.79 -6.65 4.89
CA ALA A 151 11.35 -7.81 4.14
C ALA A 151 12.24 -8.10 2.92
N LEU A 152 12.73 -7.05 2.22
CA LEU A 152 13.71 -7.22 1.14
C LEU A 152 15.04 -7.78 1.64
N LYS A 153 15.57 -7.26 2.76
CA LYS A 153 16.80 -7.79 3.39
C LYS A 153 16.65 -9.25 3.81
N GLU A 154 15.49 -9.63 4.34
CA GLU A 154 15.20 -11.00 4.75
C GLU A 154 15.10 -11.94 3.53
N LEU A 155 14.67 -11.43 2.37
CA LEU A 155 14.56 -12.19 1.13
C LEU A 155 15.91 -12.30 0.36
N SER A 156 16.83 -11.33 0.51
CA SER A 156 18.13 -11.29 -0.19
C SER A 156 18.94 -12.60 -0.17
N PRO A 157 19.04 -13.37 0.94
CA PRO A 157 19.81 -14.62 0.97
C PRO A 157 19.26 -15.69 0.03
N ASP A 158 17.94 -15.70 -0.19
CA ASP A 158 17.24 -16.70 -1.00
C ASP A 158 16.94 -16.21 -2.42
N TYR A 159 16.96 -14.88 -2.63
CA TYR A 159 16.72 -14.24 -3.92
C TYR A 159 17.62 -13.01 -4.10
N PRO A 160 18.78 -13.14 -4.78
CA PRO A 160 19.77 -12.07 -4.90
C PRO A 160 19.25 -10.76 -5.52
N LYS A 161 18.22 -10.81 -6.39
CA LYS A 161 17.59 -9.59 -6.95
C LYS A 161 16.95 -8.73 -5.85
N ALA A 162 16.58 -9.29 -4.70
CA ALA A 162 16.03 -8.51 -3.58
C ALA A 162 17.00 -7.44 -3.07
N GLU A 163 18.32 -7.64 -3.20
CA GLU A 163 19.31 -6.60 -2.85
C GLU A 163 19.26 -5.42 -3.83
N LEU A 164 19.12 -5.71 -5.13
CA LEU A 164 18.94 -4.67 -6.16
C LEU A 164 17.62 -3.92 -5.96
N LEU A 165 16.56 -4.63 -5.58
CA LEU A 165 15.27 -4.03 -5.25
C LEU A 165 15.36 -3.14 -4.01
N LEU A 166 16.14 -3.55 -3.00
CA LEU A 166 16.40 -2.75 -1.80
C LEU A 166 17.18 -1.47 -2.12
N GLU A 167 18.23 -1.56 -2.94
CA GLU A 167 18.98 -0.38 -3.40
C GLU A 167 18.09 0.57 -4.21
N GLY A 168 17.28 0.02 -5.12
CA GLY A 168 16.31 0.78 -5.89
C GLY A 168 15.27 1.49 -5.01
N TYR A 169 14.77 0.80 -3.99
CA TYR A 169 13.81 1.35 -3.04
C TYR A 169 14.41 2.50 -2.22
N ARG A 170 15.65 2.35 -1.73
CA ARG A 170 16.36 3.41 -0.99
C ARG A 170 16.62 4.65 -1.84
N LYS A 171 16.91 4.46 -3.12
CA LYS A 171 17.05 5.57 -4.06
C LYS A 171 15.71 6.28 -4.27
N LEU A 172 14.61 5.54 -4.33
CA LEU A 172 13.27 6.11 -4.42
C LEU A 172 12.93 6.93 -3.18
N THR A 173 13.17 6.42 -1.97
CA THR A 173 12.90 7.16 -0.72
C THR A 173 13.78 8.40 -0.61
N GLN A 174 15.06 8.31 -0.98
CA GLN A 174 15.94 9.48 -1.05
C GLN A 174 15.40 10.54 -2.02
N ILE A 175 14.99 10.16 -3.22
CA ILE A 175 14.42 11.10 -4.21
C ILE A 175 13.14 11.72 -3.67
N ARG A 176 12.27 10.95 -3.00
CA ARG A 176 11.06 11.48 -2.35
C ARG A 176 11.42 12.58 -1.36
N ASP A 177 12.36 12.29 -0.46
CA ASP A 177 12.72 13.17 0.66
C ASP A 177 13.45 14.44 0.21
N GLU A 178 14.18 14.38 -0.92
CA GLU A 178 14.92 15.51 -1.50
C GLU A 178 14.08 16.33 -2.50
N SER A 179 12.92 15.81 -2.95
CA SER A 179 12.10 16.45 -3.98
C SER A 179 11.20 17.55 -3.44
N ALA A 180 10.98 18.59 -4.26
CA ALA A 180 9.97 19.59 -3.97
C ALA A 180 8.55 19.03 -4.21
N ALA A 181 7.56 19.56 -3.51
CA ALA A 181 6.15 19.18 -3.65
C ALA A 181 5.47 19.84 -4.88
N ASP A 182 6.17 19.89 -6.03
CA ASP A 182 5.65 20.42 -7.29
C ASP A 182 5.21 19.30 -8.24
N ASP A 183 4.30 19.61 -9.17
CA ASP A 183 3.70 18.62 -10.07
C ASP A 183 4.73 17.84 -10.90
N LYS A 184 5.84 18.47 -11.30
CA LYS A 184 6.88 17.83 -12.11
C LYS A 184 7.68 16.83 -11.27
N SER A 185 8.04 17.22 -10.05
CA SER A 185 8.73 16.35 -9.09
C SER A 185 7.84 15.15 -8.70
N LEU A 186 6.54 15.38 -8.46
CA LEU A 186 5.57 14.32 -8.19
C LEU A 186 5.38 13.36 -9.38
N GLU A 187 5.34 13.87 -10.61
CA GLU A 187 5.26 13.02 -11.81
C GLU A 187 6.53 12.17 -11.99
N ALA A 188 7.71 12.75 -11.74
CA ALA A 188 8.97 12.02 -11.80
C ALA A 188 9.03 10.92 -10.74
N LEU A 189 8.64 11.23 -9.49
CA LEU A 189 8.61 10.26 -8.40
C LEU A 189 7.64 9.10 -8.72
N ARG A 190 6.47 9.40 -9.29
CA ARG A 190 5.52 8.36 -9.74
C ARG A 190 6.13 7.42 -10.76
N LYS A 191 6.83 7.93 -11.77
CA LYS A 191 7.47 7.09 -12.79
C LYS A 191 8.53 6.15 -12.20
N ILE A 192 9.34 6.66 -11.27
CA ILE A 192 10.38 5.86 -10.61
C ILE A 192 9.74 4.78 -9.73
N ARG A 193 8.67 5.12 -9.01
CA ARG A 193 7.90 4.15 -8.22
C ARG A 193 7.26 3.08 -9.10
N ASP A 194 6.57 3.47 -10.16
CA ASP A 194 5.91 2.52 -11.06
C ASP A 194 6.93 1.56 -11.68
N GLN A 195 8.12 2.06 -12.06
CA GLN A 195 9.21 1.19 -12.53
C GLN A 195 9.70 0.23 -11.45
N TRP A 196 9.86 0.71 -10.21
CA TRP A 196 10.29 -0.14 -9.10
C TRP A 196 9.24 -1.22 -8.77
N GLU A 197 7.95 -0.90 -8.84
CA GLU A 197 6.85 -1.86 -8.66
C GLU A 197 6.83 -2.91 -9.78
N GLU A 198 7.05 -2.50 -11.04
CA GLU A 198 7.21 -3.42 -12.18
C GLU A 198 8.43 -4.33 -12.00
N ASP A 199 9.55 -3.78 -11.53
CA ASP A 199 10.76 -4.55 -11.26
C ASP A 199 10.56 -5.52 -10.08
N LEU A 200 9.78 -5.14 -9.07
CA LEU A 200 9.45 -5.99 -7.92
C LEU A 200 8.60 -7.20 -8.34
N LEU A 201 7.59 -6.97 -9.19
CA LEU A 201 6.65 -8.01 -9.62
C LEU A 201 7.14 -8.82 -10.85
N SER A 202 8.21 -8.37 -11.51
CA SER A 202 8.86 -9.12 -12.58
C SER A 202 9.76 -10.21 -12.01
N ILE A 203 9.29 -11.45 -12.06
CA ILE A 203 10.06 -12.59 -11.58
C ILE A 203 11.05 -13.02 -12.67
N HIS A 204 12.33 -12.96 -12.33
CA HIS A 204 13.41 -13.59 -13.09
C HIS A 204 14.06 -14.62 -12.15
N LEU A 205 13.71 -15.90 -12.35
CA LEU A 205 14.29 -17.05 -11.66
C LEU A 205 15.46 -17.63 -12.46
#